data_AF-A0A0T5Z1H6-F1
#
_entry.id   AF-A0A0T5Z1H6-F1
#
_cell.length_a   1.000
_cell.length_b   1.000
_cell.length_c   1.000
_cell.angle_alpha   90.00
_cell.angle_beta   90.00
_cell.angle_gamma   90.00
#
_symmetry.space_group_name_H-M   'P 1'
#
loop_
_entity.id
_entity.type
_entity.pdbx_description
1 polymer ?
#
loop_
_entity_poly.entity_id
_entity_poly.type
_entity_poly.pdbx_seq_one_letter_code
_entity_poly.pdbx_strand_id
1 'polypeptide(L)'
;MLLRAIADLDPHQGEMVLDGCSSKAMEPTEWRRQVALLPAESAWWGERVRDHFEPPGRATFNALQLPADSPDWGVSRLSSGERQRLALLRLLANHPKVLLLDEPTANLDRENTRRVERLLSEWRQQHQCSAIW
;
A
#
# COMPACT_ATOMS: atom_id res chain seq x y z
N MET A 1 13.39 5.47 -9.60
CA MET A 1 12.99 4.11 -10.10
C MET A 1 11.67 4.22 -10.84
N LEU A 2 11.35 3.36 -11.83
CA LEU A 2 10.14 3.51 -12.67
C LEU A 2 8.85 3.68 -11.85
N LEU A 3 8.61 2.84 -10.85
CA LEU A 3 7.40 2.92 -10.01
C LEU A 3 7.30 4.25 -9.25
N ARG A 4 8.43 4.79 -8.77
CA ARG A 4 8.47 6.10 -8.09
C ARG A 4 8.18 7.26 -9.05
N ALA A 5 8.65 7.17 -10.29
CA ALA A 5 8.30 8.13 -11.33
C ALA A 5 6.78 8.06 -11.63
N ILE A 6 6.21 6.85 -11.75
CA ILE A 6 4.76 6.66 -11.96
C ILE A 6 3.94 7.26 -10.79
N ALA A 7 4.44 7.16 -9.57
CA ALA A 7 3.82 7.72 -8.38
C ALA A 7 4.01 9.25 -8.22
N ASP A 8 4.61 9.94 -9.20
CA ASP A 8 4.96 11.37 -9.12
C ASP A 8 5.86 11.71 -7.89
N LEU A 9 6.78 10.80 -7.54
CA LEU A 9 7.75 10.98 -6.44
C LEU A 9 9.16 11.34 -6.91
N ASP A 10 9.50 10.99 -8.15
CA ASP A 10 10.79 11.27 -8.76
C ASP A 10 10.56 12.11 -10.05
N PRO A 11 11.41 13.10 -10.37
CA PRO A 11 11.28 13.87 -11.61
C PRO A 11 11.29 12.98 -12.86
N HIS A 12 10.41 13.29 -13.82
CA HIS A 12 10.30 12.56 -15.08
C HIS A 12 9.92 13.49 -16.24
N GLN A 13 10.22 13.06 -17.48
CA GLN A 13 9.88 13.82 -18.70
C GLN A 13 8.60 13.32 -19.39
N GLY A 14 8.08 12.15 -18.98
CA GLY A 14 6.86 11.56 -19.54
C GLY A 14 5.56 12.19 -19.02
N GLU A 15 4.45 11.80 -19.62
CA GLU A 15 3.10 12.10 -19.14
C GLU A 15 2.46 10.84 -18.55
N MET A 16 1.75 11.01 -17.43
CA MET A 16 0.99 9.95 -16.78
C MET A 16 -0.47 10.37 -16.76
N VAL A 17 -1.35 9.50 -17.25
CA VAL A 17 -2.78 9.76 -17.39
C VAL A 17 -3.53 8.63 -16.69
N LEU A 18 -4.48 9.00 -15.83
CA LEU A 18 -5.40 8.09 -15.17
C LEU A 18 -6.83 8.47 -15.54
N ASP A 19 -7.58 7.55 -16.15
CA ASP A 19 -8.96 7.77 -16.60
C ASP A 19 -9.14 9.03 -17.47
N GLY A 20 -8.15 9.34 -18.32
CA GLY A 20 -8.14 10.54 -19.17
C GLY A 20 -7.68 11.83 -18.49
N CYS A 21 -7.39 11.79 -17.19
CA CYS A 21 -6.88 12.94 -16.44
C CYS A 21 -5.35 12.84 -16.26
N SER A 22 -4.63 13.87 -16.69
CA SER A 22 -3.17 13.97 -16.53
C SER A 22 -2.80 14.18 -15.06
N SER A 23 -1.76 13.51 -14.60
CA SER A 23 -1.12 13.74 -13.28
C SER A 23 -0.80 15.21 -13.03
N LYS A 24 -0.38 15.94 -14.08
CA LYS A 24 -0.05 17.39 -14.01
C LYS A 24 -1.27 18.28 -13.78
N ALA A 25 -2.47 17.75 -13.97
CA ALA A 25 -3.74 18.45 -13.74
C ALA A 25 -4.38 18.10 -12.39
N MET A 26 -3.71 17.29 -11.56
CA MET A 26 -4.15 16.92 -10.21
C MET A 26 -3.19 17.47 -9.16
N GLU A 27 -3.69 17.65 -7.94
CA GLU A 27 -2.81 17.86 -6.80
C GLU A 27 -1.94 16.62 -6.56
N PRO A 28 -0.63 16.75 -6.28
CA PRO A 28 0.27 15.60 -6.12
C PRO A 28 -0.18 14.62 -5.04
N THR A 29 -0.86 15.09 -4.00
CA THR A 29 -1.41 14.25 -2.92
C THR A 29 -2.60 13.43 -3.40
N GLU A 30 -3.44 14.00 -4.26
CA GLU A 30 -4.58 13.31 -4.86
C GLU A 30 -4.12 12.27 -5.88
N TRP A 31 -3.14 12.61 -6.72
CA TRP A 31 -2.50 11.64 -7.61
C TRP A 31 -1.96 10.43 -6.84
N ARG A 32 -1.15 10.67 -5.79
CA ARG A 32 -0.56 9.63 -4.94
C ARG A 32 -1.58 8.80 -4.15
N ARG A 33 -2.77 9.33 -3.94
CA ARG A 33 -3.89 8.56 -3.34
C ARG A 33 -4.49 7.58 -4.34
N GLN A 34 -4.57 7.96 -5.63
CA GLN A 34 -5.12 7.13 -6.69
C GLN A 34 -4.10 6.13 -7.28
N VAL A 35 -2.85 6.55 -7.40
CA VAL A 35 -1.70 5.79 -7.91
C VAL A 35 -0.74 5.54 -6.76
N ALA A 36 -0.97 4.46 -6.02
CA ALA A 36 -0.41 4.27 -4.71
C ALA A 36 0.77 3.28 -4.74
N LEU A 37 1.91 3.72 -4.21
CA LEU A 37 3.16 2.96 -4.16
C LEU A 37 3.32 2.22 -2.83
N LEU A 38 3.52 0.91 -2.90
CA LEU A 38 4.14 0.11 -1.85
C LEU A 38 5.63 -0.02 -2.15
N PRO A 39 6.52 0.72 -1.49
CA PRO A 39 7.96 0.51 -1.64
C PRO A 39 8.41 -0.78 -0.94
N ALA A 40 9.57 -1.31 -1.34
CA ALA A 40 10.19 -2.46 -0.66
C ALA A 40 10.39 -2.22 0.84
N GLU A 41 10.73 -0.97 1.21
CA GLU A 41 10.79 -0.50 2.59
C GLU A 41 9.81 0.64 2.85
N SER A 42 8.79 0.37 3.66
CA SER A 42 7.76 1.36 3.99
C SER A 42 8.14 2.21 5.20
N ALA A 43 7.86 3.52 5.10
CA ALA A 43 8.07 4.46 6.19
C ALA A 43 7.02 4.34 7.31
N TRP A 44 7.45 4.65 8.54
CA TRP A 44 6.64 4.66 9.75
C TRP A 44 6.98 5.93 10.54
N TRP A 45 5.99 6.80 10.77
CA TRP A 45 6.16 8.13 11.37
C TRP A 45 5.69 8.22 12.83
N GLY A 46 4.92 7.24 13.29
CA GLY A 46 4.45 7.15 14.67
C GLY A 46 5.13 6.01 15.44
N GLU A 47 4.98 6.02 16.76
CA GLU A 47 5.53 4.96 17.61
C GLU A 47 4.68 3.70 17.54
N ARG A 48 3.36 3.85 17.41
CA ARG A 48 2.40 2.74 17.42
C ARG A 48 1.83 2.49 16.05
N VAL A 49 1.41 1.25 15.81
CA VAL A 49 0.76 0.87 14.54
C VAL A 49 -0.45 1.76 14.27
N ARG A 50 -1.31 1.99 15.26
CA ARG A 50 -2.53 2.83 15.12
C ARG A 50 -2.25 4.26 14.62
N ASP A 51 -1.07 4.81 14.88
CA ASP A 51 -0.72 6.19 14.50
C ASP A 51 -0.59 6.37 12.98
N HIS A 52 -0.66 5.27 12.22
CA HIS A 52 -0.45 5.22 10.78
C HIS A 52 -1.73 5.01 9.97
N PHE A 53 -2.89 4.93 10.64
CA PHE A 53 -4.17 4.65 10.01
C PHE A 53 -5.19 5.75 10.36
N GLU A 54 -6.00 6.17 9.38
CA GLU A 54 -7.12 7.08 9.63
C GLU A 54 -8.25 6.33 10.40
N PRO A 55 -8.76 6.88 11.52
CA PRO A 55 -9.95 6.34 12.20
C PRO A 55 -11.25 6.65 11.42
N PRO A 56 -12.28 5.77 11.44
CA PRO A 56 -12.28 4.38 11.88
C PRO A 56 -11.84 3.48 10.71
N GLY A 57 -10.68 2.86 10.84
CA GLY A 57 -10.02 2.12 9.76
C GLY A 57 -10.93 1.07 9.11
N ARG A 58 -11.23 1.26 7.82
CA ARG A 58 -11.87 0.25 6.96
C ARG A 58 -10.92 -0.92 6.63
N ALA A 59 -9.67 -0.87 7.07
CA ALA A 59 -8.71 -1.95 6.87
C ALA A 59 -8.98 -3.09 7.86
N THR A 60 -9.41 -4.24 7.35
CA THR A 60 -9.63 -5.42 8.16
C THR A 60 -8.30 -6.08 8.50
N PHE A 61 -7.72 -5.76 9.66
CA PHE A 61 -6.49 -6.39 10.19
C PHE A 61 -6.56 -7.94 10.17
N ASN A 62 -7.76 -8.50 10.30
CA ASN A 62 -7.99 -9.95 10.24
C ASN A 62 -7.64 -10.58 8.88
N ALA A 63 -7.76 -9.84 7.77
CA ALA A 63 -7.52 -10.36 6.43
C ALA A 63 -6.07 -10.83 6.25
N LEU A 64 -5.14 -10.27 7.02
CA LEU A 64 -3.72 -10.62 7.00
C LEU A 64 -3.25 -11.37 8.25
N GLN A 65 -4.16 -11.91 9.07
CA GLN A 65 -3.81 -12.57 10.35
C GLN A 65 -2.94 -11.71 11.27
N LEU A 66 -3.25 -10.41 11.35
CA LEU A 66 -2.65 -9.57 12.37
C LEU A 66 -3.51 -9.68 13.64
N PRO A 67 -2.89 -9.87 14.82
CA PRO A 67 -3.63 -9.94 16.07
C PRO A 67 -4.48 -8.70 16.32
N ALA A 68 -5.59 -8.87 17.06
CA ALA A 68 -6.54 -7.79 17.32
C ALA A 68 -5.92 -6.64 18.13
N ASP A 69 -4.89 -6.93 18.94
CA ASP A 69 -4.12 -5.95 19.70
C ASP A 69 -2.99 -5.31 18.88
N SER A 70 -2.81 -5.67 17.61
CA SER A 70 -1.75 -5.14 16.75
C SER A 70 -1.75 -3.62 16.53
N PRO A 71 -2.90 -2.89 16.52
CA PRO A 71 -2.88 -1.43 16.49
C PRO A 71 -2.15 -0.80 17.69
N ASP A 72 -2.08 -1.52 18.81
CA ASP A 72 -1.51 -1.01 20.05
C ASP A 72 -0.01 -1.29 20.17
N TRP A 73 0.52 -2.14 19.29
CA TRP A 73 1.92 -2.51 19.25
C TRP A 73 2.81 -1.34 18.82
N GLY A 74 4.03 -1.31 19.35
CA GLY A 74 5.08 -0.42 18.84
C GLY A 74 5.54 -0.87 17.45
N VAL A 75 5.84 0.07 16.56
CA VAL A 75 6.39 -0.25 15.23
C VAL A 75 7.72 -0.99 15.35
N SER A 76 8.53 -0.63 16.36
CA SER A 76 9.86 -1.21 16.59
C SER A 76 9.87 -2.72 16.83
N ARG A 77 8.80 -3.30 17.38
CA ARG A 77 8.68 -4.75 17.64
C ARG A 77 8.22 -5.57 16.43
N LEU A 78 7.73 -4.93 15.38
CA LEU A 78 7.20 -5.63 14.22
C LEU A 78 8.33 -6.32 13.45
N SER A 79 8.10 -7.59 13.10
CA SER A 79 8.90 -8.29 12.09
C SER A 79 8.79 -7.59 10.73
N SER A 80 9.76 -7.84 9.84
CA SER A 80 9.73 -7.29 8.47
C SER A 80 8.45 -7.69 7.73
N GLY A 81 8.01 -8.94 7.85
CA GLY A 81 6.77 -9.41 7.26
C GLY A 81 5.49 -8.81 7.87
N GLU A 82 5.46 -8.50 9.16
CA GLU A 82 4.35 -7.75 9.77
C GLU A 82 4.32 -6.29 9.28
N ARG A 83 5.47 -5.62 9.22
CA ARG A 83 5.57 -4.26 8.65
C ARG A 83 5.07 -4.25 7.22
N GLN A 84 5.47 -5.22 6.41
CA GLN A 84 5.05 -5.30 5.01
C GLN A 84 3.54 -5.51 4.87
N ARG A 85 2.96 -6.44 5.63
CA ARG A 85 1.49 -6.67 5.65
C ARG A 85 0.72 -5.44 6.13
N LEU A 86 1.17 -4.78 7.19
CA LEU A 86 0.54 -3.55 7.70
C LEU A 86 0.67 -2.38 6.72
N ALA A 87 1.80 -2.24 6.04
CA ALA A 87 1.99 -1.23 5.01
C ALA A 87 1.04 -1.45 3.82
N LEU A 88 0.84 -2.70 3.40
CA LEU A 88 -0.15 -3.06 2.40
C LEU A 88 -1.56 -2.68 2.85
N LEU A 89 -1.97 -3.01 4.08
CA LEU A 89 -3.29 -2.61 4.59
C LEU A 89 -3.49 -1.10 4.59
N ARG A 90 -2.46 -0.35 5.01
CA ARG A 90 -2.47 1.12 5.00
C ARG A 90 -2.64 1.67 3.59
N LEU A 91 -2.00 1.04 2.60
CA LEU A 91 -2.13 1.41 1.19
C LEU A 91 -3.56 1.18 0.68
N LEU A 92 -4.13 -0.01 0.94
CA LEU A 92 -5.46 -0.40 0.47
C LEU A 92 -6.58 0.45 1.11
N ALA A 93 -6.37 0.98 2.32
CA ALA A 93 -7.32 1.86 3.00
C ALA A 93 -7.62 3.15 2.22
N ASN A 94 -6.71 3.59 1.33
CA ASN A 94 -6.91 4.77 0.50
C ASN A 94 -7.80 4.52 -0.72
N HIS A 95 -8.23 3.28 -0.97
CA HIS A 95 -8.97 2.87 -2.16
C HIS A 95 -8.31 3.31 -3.48
N PRO A 96 -7.02 2.97 -3.72
CA PRO A 96 -6.33 3.36 -4.95
C PRO A 96 -6.92 2.70 -6.22
N LYS A 97 -6.78 3.35 -7.37
CA LYS A 97 -7.12 2.79 -8.68
C LYS A 97 -5.96 2.02 -9.32
N VAL A 98 -4.74 2.36 -8.91
CA VAL A 98 -3.51 1.70 -9.35
C VAL A 98 -2.63 1.41 -8.15
N LEU A 99 -2.23 0.15 -8.01
CA LEU A 99 -1.23 -0.30 -7.04
C LEU A 99 0.11 -0.45 -7.75
N LEU A 100 1.14 0.19 -7.23
CA LEU A 100 2.53 0.02 -7.66
C LEU A 100 3.25 -0.74 -6.55
N LEU A 101 3.63 -1.99 -6.80
CA LEU A 101 4.12 -2.90 -5.77
C LEU A 101 5.59 -3.24 -6.00
N ASP A 102 6.45 -2.70 -5.15
CA ASP A 102 7.89 -2.98 -5.16
C ASP A 102 8.18 -4.09 -4.13
N GLU A 103 8.49 -5.30 -4.62
CA GLU A 103 8.84 -6.46 -3.79
C GLU A 103 7.81 -6.78 -2.66
N PRO A 104 6.48 -6.79 -2.93
CA PRO A 104 5.41 -6.85 -1.92
C PRO A 104 5.38 -8.12 -1.05
N THR A 105 6.16 -9.14 -1.42
CA THR A 105 6.21 -10.44 -0.74
C THR A 105 7.63 -10.86 -0.35
N ALA A 106 8.64 -10.00 -0.51
CA ALA A 106 10.04 -10.38 -0.30
C ALA A 106 10.36 -10.81 1.14
N ASN A 107 9.68 -10.24 2.15
CA ASN A 107 9.91 -10.56 3.56
C ASN A 107 8.89 -11.56 4.14
N LEU A 108 8.17 -12.29 3.29
CA LEU A 108 7.09 -13.18 3.71
C LEU A 108 7.49 -14.65 3.55
N ASP A 109 7.06 -15.48 4.51
CA ASP A 109 7.05 -16.92 4.31
C ASP A 109 6.02 -17.33 3.24
N ARG A 110 6.09 -18.58 2.80
CA ARG A 110 5.22 -19.12 1.74
C ARG A 110 3.73 -19.00 2.04
N GLU A 111 3.32 -19.08 3.30
CA GLU A 111 1.91 -18.99 3.69
C GLU A 111 1.44 -17.54 3.60
N ASN A 112 2.23 -16.61 4.14
CA ASN A 112 1.96 -15.18 4.11
C ASN A 112 2.01 -14.60 2.68
N THR A 113 2.92 -15.07 1.83
CA THR A 113 2.95 -14.73 0.39
C THR A 113 1.63 -15.07 -0.28
N ARG A 114 1.15 -16.31 -0.12
CA ARG A 114 -0.14 -16.75 -0.69
C ARG A 114 -1.33 -15.94 -0.17
N ARG A 115 -1.28 -15.52 1.10
CA ARG A 115 -2.32 -14.67 1.71
C ARG A 115 -2.34 -13.28 1.06
N VAL A 116 -1.17 -12.66 0.92
CA VAL A 116 -1.03 -11.34 0.28
C VAL A 116 -1.45 -11.39 -1.18
N GLU A 117 -1.02 -12.39 -1.94
CA GLU A 117 -1.43 -12.60 -3.34
C GLU A 117 -2.95 -12.76 -3.47
N ARG A 118 -3.57 -13.55 -2.59
CA ARG A 118 -5.02 -13.73 -2.57
C ARG A 118 -5.74 -12.42 -2.25
N LEU A 119 -5.31 -11.71 -1.20
CA LEU A 119 -5.89 -10.43 -0.81
C LEU A 119 -5.83 -9.43 -1.97
N LEU A 120 -4.67 -9.30 -2.62
CA LEU A 120 -4.48 -8.40 -3.76
C LEU A 120 -5.39 -8.77 -4.93
N SER A 121 -5.51 -10.07 -5.24
CA SER A 121 -6.39 -10.56 -6.31
C SER A 121 -7.86 -10.25 -6.03
N GLU A 122 -8.35 -10.60 -4.84
CA GLU A 122 -9.74 -10.35 -4.41
C GLU A 122 -10.07 -8.86 -4.38
N TRP A 123 -9.18 -8.06 -3.81
CA TRP A 123 -9.36 -6.62 -3.69
C TRP A 123 -9.40 -5.93 -5.06
N ARG A 124 -8.50 -6.31 -5.98
CA ARG A 124 -8.49 -5.79 -7.37
C ARG A 124 -9.78 -6.10 -8.11
N GLN A 125 -10.31 -7.31 -7.96
CA GLN A 125 -11.59 -7.71 -8.57
C GLN A 125 -12.76 -6.91 -7.99
N GLN A 126 -12.78 -6.72 -6.66
CA GLN A 126 -13.86 -6.01 -5.98
C GLN A 126 -13.86 -4.50 -6.26
N HIS A 127 -12.70 -3.89 -6.50
CA HIS A 127 -12.55 -2.43 -6.61
C HIS A 127 -12.12 -1.94 -8.00
N GLN A 128 -12.09 -2.84 -8.99
CA GLN A 128 -11.64 -2.54 -10.37
C GLN A 128 -10.26 -1.87 -10.41
N CYS A 129 -9.34 -2.34 -9.55
CA CYS A 129 -8.00 -1.76 -9.45
C CYS A 129 -6.98 -2.49 -10.32
N SER A 130 -6.12 -1.71 -10.96
CA SER A 130 -4.94 -2.21 -11.67
C SER A 130 -3.76 -2.37 -10.72
N ALA A 131 -2.86 -3.32 -10.99
CA ALA A 131 -1.63 -3.48 -10.23
C ALA A 131 -0.44 -3.68 -11.16
N ILE A 132 0.65 -3.01 -10.86
CA ILE A 132 1.97 -3.21 -11.46
C ILE A 132 2.84 -3.83 -10.36
N TRP A 133 3.30 -5.04 -10.61
CA TRP A 133 4.15 -5.85 -9.73
C TRP A 133 5.32 -6.34 -10.56
#